data_AF-A0A3T0RTE9-F1
#
_entry.id   AF-A0A3T0RTE9-F1
#
_cell.length_a   1.000
_cell.length_b   1.000
_cell.length_c   1.000
_cell.angle_alpha   90.00
_cell.angle_beta   90.00
_cell.angle_gamma   90.00
#
_symmetry.space_group_name_H-M   'P 1'
#
loop_
_entity.id
_entity.type
_entity.pdbx_description
1 polymer ?
#
loop_
_entity_poly.entity_id
_entity_poly.type
_entity_poly.pdbx_seq_one_letter_code
_entity_poly.pdbx_strand_id
1 'polypeptide(L)'
;MLLFLVQNRPALELAISKTTSVHKFIFNIIAASGSPNPDILKIQHPSIILNIGNMFNTLAVVLTDSLDPDVSVQLESQVTLSLKILAKKWVAASCHQINPLSQALNTVLNIAKSFSAGGARFLILELPIGNTIPTRALESIFEKEGLLFELLRISLNRNDKSNVGLTRADILKEKLNEFKLDKNTVIIYIDEWVTGSNFNTITKILEKFATEKSVFLIPVALQVKDAEREVRYNSYQKFHNSLTKKIGHSGDQLRIIFPALGPEEENDQRFFWTENDRLAGYRKMQHFGSVLSSIVEVVDELLVNDDSLKTAHSEIMRLLANEENINDKDWLTLTPKSFRDAIQENYSAFVDWKKEVITYKFQSNMGECSDTSDSMNEINTALSEKAENTKAKLPVLAALALIKVKEVNPRDQYYFKDHVPVVSELNNGLELLSEIFISELTLDIIHRIFPE
;
A
#
# COMPACT_ATOMS: atom_id res chain seq x y z
N MET A 1 5.52 -14.28 12.91
CA MET A 1 6.77 -13.84 13.59
C MET A 1 6.83 -12.32 13.76
N LEU A 2 6.66 -11.51 12.71
CA LEU A 2 6.48 -10.03 12.84
C LEU A 2 5.23 -9.66 13.68
N LEU A 3 4.10 -10.34 13.47
CA LEU A 3 2.91 -10.20 14.32
C LEU A 3 3.19 -10.53 15.79
N PHE A 4 4.03 -11.54 16.05
CA PHE A 4 4.41 -11.95 17.39
C PHE A 4 5.32 -10.92 18.07
N LEU A 5 6.17 -10.22 17.32
CA LEU A 5 7.05 -9.17 17.85
C LEU A 5 6.29 -7.87 18.14
N VAL A 6 5.29 -7.52 17.33
CA VAL A 6 4.43 -6.34 17.54
C VAL A 6 3.42 -6.58 18.67
N GLN A 7 2.76 -7.75 18.70
CA GLN A 7 1.79 -8.12 19.74
C GLN A 7 2.41 -8.22 21.14
N ASN A 8 3.72 -8.37 21.22
CA ASN A 8 4.45 -8.44 22.47
C ASN A 8 5.23 -7.16 22.75
N ARG A 9 4.98 -6.00 22.11
CA ARG A 9 5.78 -4.78 22.30
C ARG A 9 6.08 -4.44 23.77
N PRO A 10 5.14 -4.48 24.74
CA PRO A 10 5.46 -4.26 26.15
C PRO A 10 6.27 -5.41 26.78
N ALA A 11 6.04 -6.65 26.36
CA ALA A 11 6.81 -7.82 26.78
C ALA A 11 8.20 -7.89 26.11
N LEU A 12 8.36 -7.29 24.94
CA LEU A 12 9.59 -7.12 24.17
C LEU A 12 10.39 -5.97 24.78
N GLU A 13 9.78 -4.84 25.12
CA GLU A 13 10.39 -3.74 25.89
C GLU A 13 10.77 -4.19 27.31
N LEU A 14 9.94 -5.01 27.96
CA LEU A 14 10.25 -5.64 29.26
C LEU A 14 11.33 -6.74 29.13
N ALA A 15 11.40 -7.47 28.01
CA ALA A 15 12.47 -8.41 27.73
C ALA A 15 13.78 -7.72 27.29
N ILE A 16 13.70 -6.62 26.54
CA ILE A 16 14.82 -5.77 26.10
C ILE A 16 15.44 -5.09 27.32
N SER A 17 14.63 -4.62 28.27
CA SER A 17 15.08 -4.03 29.54
C SER A 17 15.58 -5.05 30.57
N LYS A 18 15.23 -6.33 30.46
CA LYS A 18 15.61 -7.38 31.43
C LYS A 18 16.52 -8.48 30.89
N THR A 19 16.73 -8.59 29.58
CA THR A 19 17.56 -9.65 29.00
C THR A 19 18.64 -9.08 28.07
N THR A 20 19.88 -9.26 28.50
CA THR A 20 21.09 -9.19 27.68
C THR A 20 21.01 -10.10 26.43
N SER A 21 20.02 -11.00 26.37
CA SER A 21 19.82 -12.07 25.38
C SER A 21 19.21 -11.62 24.05
N VAL A 22 18.26 -10.67 24.03
CA VAL A 22 17.67 -10.15 22.77
C VAL A 22 18.64 -9.18 22.11
N HIS A 23 19.26 -8.30 22.90
CA HIS A 23 20.41 -7.51 22.46
C HIS A 23 21.53 -8.42 21.95
N LYS A 24 21.92 -9.50 22.65
CA LYS A 24 22.86 -10.49 22.12
C LYS A 24 22.35 -11.26 20.91
N PHE A 25 21.07 -11.50 20.73
CA PHE A 25 20.56 -12.22 19.55
C PHE A 25 20.59 -11.33 18.31
N ILE A 26 20.11 -10.09 18.46
CA ILE A 26 20.19 -9.06 17.41
C ILE A 26 21.64 -8.68 17.16
N PHE A 27 22.47 -8.44 18.19
CA PHE A 27 23.93 -8.30 18.07
C PHE A 27 24.61 -9.59 17.61
N ASN A 28 24.11 -10.81 17.79
CA ASN A 28 24.76 -11.98 17.20
C ASN A 28 24.41 -12.12 15.72
N ILE A 29 23.22 -11.66 15.30
CA ILE A 29 22.87 -11.49 13.89
C ILE A 29 23.66 -10.31 13.26
N ILE A 30 23.87 -9.23 14.01
CA ILE A 30 24.50 -7.96 13.60
C ILE A 30 26.02 -7.89 13.89
N ALA A 31 26.60 -8.72 14.75
CA ALA A 31 28.03 -8.77 15.09
C ALA A 31 28.71 -10.05 14.59
N ALA A 32 27.95 -11.07 14.16
CA ALA A 32 28.47 -11.98 13.14
C ALA A 32 28.92 -11.18 11.89
N SER A 33 28.31 -10.02 11.66
CA SER A 33 28.47 -9.05 10.57
C SER A 33 29.83 -8.36 10.37
N GLY A 34 30.91 -8.89 10.95
CA GLY A 34 32.19 -8.85 10.23
C GLY A 34 32.14 -9.72 8.97
N SER A 35 31.18 -10.65 8.91
CA SER A 35 30.78 -11.43 7.74
C SER A 35 29.31 -11.89 7.90
N PRO A 36 28.42 -11.66 6.92
CA PRO A 36 27.03 -12.09 7.03
C PRO A 36 26.93 -13.58 7.34
N ASN A 37 25.97 -13.97 8.19
CA ASN A 37 25.70 -15.37 8.52
C ASN A 37 25.71 -16.22 7.22
N PRO A 38 26.52 -17.29 7.13
CA PRO A 38 26.64 -18.11 5.92
C PRO A 38 25.30 -18.64 5.41
N ASP A 39 24.30 -18.79 6.27
CA ASP A 39 22.97 -19.24 5.87
C ASP A 39 22.14 -18.14 5.20
N ILE A 40 22.32 -16.87 5.60
CA ILE A 40 21.74 -15.71 4.86
C ILE A 40 22.39 -15.60 3.47
N LEU A 41 23.66 -16.00 3.35
CA LEU A 41 24.33 -16.06 2.06
C LEU A 41 23.72 -17.08 1.10
N LYS A 42 23.12 -18.17 1.61
CA LYS A 42 22.47 -19.22 0.82
C LYS A 42 21.06 -18.91 0.35
N ILE A 43 20.41 -17.87 0.89
CA ILE A 43 19.06 -17.47 0.49
C ILE A 43 19.12 -16.87 -0.92
N GLN A 44 18.34 -17.45 -1.84
CA GLN A 44 18.28 -17.03 -3.24
C GLN A 44 16.89 -16.55 -3.68
N HIS A 45 15.82 -16.78 -2.91
CA HIS A 45 14.47 -16.36 -3.31
C HIS A 45 14.26 -14.86 -3.03
N PRO A 46 13.91 -14.02 -4.03
CA PRO A 46 13.75 -12.57 -3.87
C PRO A 46 12.82 -12.17 -2.73
N SER A 47 11.65 -12.80 -2.63
CA SER A 47 10.65 -12.53 -1.59
C SER A 47 11.16 -12.80 -0.17
N ILE A 48 11.98 -13.84 0.02
CA ILE A 48 12.56 -14.16 1.33
C ILE A 48 13.58 -13.08 1.70
N ILE A 49 14.42 -12.66 0.75
CA ILE A 49 15.41 -11.60 0.95
C ILE A 49 14.72 -10.29 1.36
N LEU A 50 13.63 -9.94 0.66
CA LEU A 50 12.87 -8.73 0.94
C LEU A 50 12.17 -8.79 2.31
N ASN A 51 11.59 -9.94 2.68
CA ASN A 51 10.98 -10.14 4.00
C ASN A 51 12.00 -10.01 5.14
N ILE A 52 13.23 -10.51 4.94
CA ILE A 52 14.33 -10.32 5.89
C ILE A 52 14.70 -8.84 5.99
N GLY A 53 14.81 -8.14 4.86
CA GLY A 53 15.04 -6.68 4.84
C GLY A 53 13.96 -5.92 5.61
N ASN A 54 12.69 -6.21 5.34
CA ASN A 54 11.54 -5.61 6.01
C ASN A 54 11.58 -5.84 7.52
N MET A 55 11.91 -7.06 7.95
CA MET A 55 12.06 -7.38 9.37
C MET A 55 13.19 -6.57 10.00
N PHE A 56 14.38 -6.51 9.38
CA PHE A 56 15.50 -5.74 9.92
C PHE A 56 15.20 -4.25 10.00
N ASN A 57 14.61 -3.67 8.95
CA ASN A 57 14.27 -2.26 8.96
C ASN A 57 13.24 -1.93 10.04
N THR A 58 12.21 -2.78 10.20
CA THR A 58 11.20 -2.59 11.26
C THR A 58 11.81 -2.69 12.65
N LEU A 59 12.67 -3.68 12.88
CA LEU A 59 13.34 -3.84 14.18
C LEU A 59 14.25 -2.66 14.49
N ALA A 60 14.99 -2.16 13.49
CA ALA A 60 15.84 -0.99 13.65
C ALA A 60 15.01 0.21 14.11
N VAL A 61 13.95 0.56 13.38
CA VAL A 61 13.07 1.69 13.71
C VAL A 61 12.49 1.57 15.13
N VAL A 62 12.01 0.39 15.53
CA VAL A 62 11.44 0.19 16.87
C VAL A 62 12.49 0.34 17.98
N LEU A 63 13.73 -0.07 17.71
CA LEU A 63 14.80 -0.07 18.71
C LEU A 63 15.51 1.28 18.82
N THR A 64 15.68 2.04 17.72
CA THR A 64 16.39 3.32 17.73
C THR A 64 15.79 4.30 18.75
N ASP A 65 14.47 4.32 18.90
CA ASP A 65 13.74 5.18 19.85
C ASP A 65 13.94 4.78 21.33
N SER A 66 14.39 3.55 21.57
CA SER A 66 14.47 2.95 22.91
C SER A 66 15.91 2.76 23.42
N LEU A 67 16.91 3.11 22.60
CA LEU A 67 18.33 2.87 22.86
C LEU A 67 19.10 4.16 23.17
N ASP A 68 20.22 4.01 23.86
CA ASP A 68 21.18 5.11 24.05
C ASP A 68 21.66 5.65 22.68
N PRO A 69 21.84 6.98 22.51
CA PRO A 69 22.15 7.58 21.20
C PRO A 69 23.35 6.96 20.47
N ASP A 70 24.43 6.67 21.19
CA ASP A 70 25.63 6.06 20.60
C ASP A 70 25.36 4.63 20.09
N VAL A 71 24.49 3.90 20.78
CA VAL A 71 24.07 2.54 20.40
C VAL A 71 23.11 2.59 19.20
N SER A 72 22.21 3.57 19.18
CA SER A 72 21.31 3.84 18.05
C SER A 72 22.08 4.12 16.76
N VAL A 73 23.09 4.99 16.80
CA VAL A 73 23.95 5.28 15.63
C VAL A 73 24.67 4.03 15.12
N GLN A 74 25.19 3.20 16.03
CA GLN A 74 25.84 1.94 15.63
C GLN A 74 24.84 0.95 15.00
N LEU A 75 23.64 0.84 15.56
CA LEU A 75 22.57 -0.01 15.04
C LEU A 75 22.16 0.43 13.64
N GLU A 76 21.89 1.72 13.43
CA GLU A 76 21.51 2.29 12.13
C GLU A 76 22.56 2.03 11.06
N SER A 77 23.84 2.24 11.38
CA SER A 77 24.95 1.98 10.46
C SER A 77 25.02 0.50 10.04
N GLN A 78 24.86 -0.42 10.98
CA GLN A 78 24.88 -1.85 10.70
C GLN A 78 23.65 -2.34 9.93
N VAL A 79 22.47 -1.80 10.24
CA VAL A 79 21.23 -2.07 9.53
C VAL A 79 21.36 -1.58 8.09
N THR A 80 21.85 -0.36 7.89
CA THR A 80 22.12 0.21 6.56
C THR A 80 23.04 -0.68 5.74
N LEU A 81 24.15 -1.15 6.32
CA LEU A 81 25.07 -2.07 5.65
C LEU A 81 24.39 -3.39 5.28
N SER A 82 23.62 -3.96 6.20
CA SER A 82 22.88 -5.21 5.99
C SER A 82 21.84 -5.08 4.88
N LEU A 83 21.08 -3.98 4.88
CA LEU A 83 20.10 -3.67 3.85
C LEU A 83 20.77 -3.51 2.47
N LYS A 84 21.94 -2.87 2.38
CA LYS A 84 22.70 -2.77 1.12
C LYS A 84 23.13 -4.14 0.59
N ILE A 85 23.58 -5.04 1.46
CA ILE A 85 23.93 -6.42 1.08
C ILE A 85 22.69 -7.19 0.59
N LEU A 86 21.57 -7.06 1.30
CA LEU A 86 20.31 -7.70 0.93
C LEU A 86 19.76 -7.15 -0.39
N ALA A 87 19.82 -5.84 -0.63
CA ALA A 87 19.40 -5.21 -1.87
C ALA A 87 20.18 -5.76 -3.07
N LYS A 88 21.51 -5.84 -2.98
CA LYS A 88 22.35 -6.46 -4.02
C LYS A 88 21.98 -7.91 -4.31
N LYS A 89 21.76 -8.69 -3.26
CA LYS A 89 21.31 -10.09 -3.38
C LYS A 89 19.93 -10.18 -4.02
N TRP A 90 19.01 -9.30 -3.65
CA TRP A 90 17.67 -9.25 -4.19
C TRP A 90 17.67 -8.88 -5.68
N VAL A 91 18.48 -7.91 -6.09
CA VAL A 91 18.71 -7.58 -7.51
C VAL A 91 19.27 -8.80 -8.26
N ALA A 92 20.31 -9.43 -7.73
CA ALA A 92 20.90 -10.62 -8.36
C ALA A 92 19.88 -11.77 -8.48
N ALA A 93 19.11 -12.03 -7.43
CA ALA A 93 18.07 -13.05 -7.41
C ALA A 93 16.91 -12.74 -8.39
N SER A 94 16.59 -11.46 -8.58
CA SER A 94 15.51 -11.00 -9.45
C SER A 94 15.96 -10.75 -10.90
N CYS A 95 17.22 -11.02 -11.24
CA CYS A 95 17.82 -10.63 -12.52
C CYS A 95 17.03 -11.09 -13.76
N HIS A 96 16.42 -12.28 -13.70
CA HIS A 96 15.62 -12.86 -14.78
C HIS A 96 14.34 -12.05 -15.08
N GLN A 97 13.79 -11.31 -14.10
CA GLN A 97 12.71 -10.34 -14.29
C GLN A 97 13.21 -8.90 -14.45
N ILE A 98 14.37 -8.54 -13.88
CA ILE A 98 14.97 -7.21 -14.10
C ILE A 98 15.37 -7.03 -15.57
N ASN A 99 15.90 -8.08 -16.23
CA ASN A 99 16.23 -8.04 -17.65
C ASN A 99 15.07 -7.58 -18.56
N PRO A 100 13.89 -8.25 -18.55
CA PRO A 100 12.74 -7.79 -19.32
C PRO A 100 12.24 -6.42 -18.87
N LEU A 101 12.33 -6.06 -17.58
CA LEU A 101 12.02 -4.71 -17.13
C LEU A 101 12.94 -3.66 -17.78
N SER A 102 14.26 -3.87 -17.76
CA SER A 102 15.22 -2.99 -18.43
C SER A 102 14.94 -2.87 -19.93
N GLN A 103 14.56 -3.97 -20.59
CA GLN A 103 14.15 -3.95 -21.98
C GLN A 103 12.88 -3.09 -22.20
N ALA A 104 11.88 -3.24 -21.33
CA ALA A 104 10.67 -2.43 -21.38
C ALA A 104 10.99 -0.94 -21.25
N LEU A 105 11.79 -0.57 -20.23
CA LEU A 105 12.15 0.82 -19.95
C LEU A 105 13.05 1.41 -21.04
N ASN A 106 13.99 0.65 -21.59
CA ASN A 106 14.78 1.08 -22.75
C ASN A 106 13.89 1.32 -23.98
N THR A 107 12.89 0.47 -24.19
CA THR A 107 11.93 0.66 -25.29
C THR A 107 11.16 1.97 -25.09
N VAL A 108 10.65 2.23 -23.89
CA VAL A 108 9.98 3.49 -23.55
C VAL A 108 10.92 4.69 -23.76
N LEU A 109 12.17 4.60 -23.31
CA LEU A 109 13.17 5.66 -23.50
C LEU A 109 13.38 5.98 -24.98
N ASN A 110 13.55 4.96 -25.82
CA ASN A 110 13.78 5.17 -27.25
C ASN A 110 12.56 5.82 -27.94
N ILE A 111 11.35 5.43 -27.54
CA ILE A 111 10.11 6.08 -27.98
C ILE A 111 10.07 7.53 -27.49
N ALA A 112 10.35 7.76 -26.20
CA ALA A 112 10.34 9.08 -25.60
C ALA A 112 11.34 10.03 -26.29
N LYS A 113 12.57 9.58 -26.58
CA LYS A 113 13.55 10.35 -27.35
C LYS A 113 13.02 10.79 -28.72
N SER A 114 12.29 9.92 -29.42
CA SER A 114 11.68 10.26 -30.71
C SER A 114 10.61 11.36 -30.60
N PHE A 115 9.81 11.35 -29.53
CA PHE A 115 8.83 12.40 -29.24
C PHE A 115 9.50 13.70 -28.75
N SER A 116 10.54 13.59 -27.93
CA SER A 116 11.25 14.74 -27.36
C SER A 116 11.93 15.58 -28.43
N ALA A 117 12.36 14.98 -29.54
CA ALA A 117 12.85 15.72 -30.71
C ALA A 117 11.82 16.69 -31.30
N GLY A 118 10.52 16.43 -31.07
CA GLY A 118 9.40 17.31 -31.40
C GLY A 118 8.98 18.28 -30.29
N GLY A 119 9.76 18.39 -29.21
CA GLY A 119 9.44 19.25 -28.06
C GLY A 119 8.38 18.67 -27.12
N ALA A 120 8.22 17.35 -27.10
CA ALA A 120 7.25 16.70 -26.23
C ALA A 120 7.65 16.75 -24.75
N ARG A 121 6.65 16.78 -23.87
CA ARG A 121 6.80 16.55 -22.43
C ARG A 121 6.05 15.28 -22.01
N PHE A 122 6.54 14.62 -20.97
CA PHE A 122 6.00 13.34 -20.53
C PHE A 122 5.20 13.49 -19.24
N LEU A 123 4.04 12.86 -19.17
CA LEU A 123 3.32 12.65 -17.92
C LEU A 123 3.35 11.16 -17.60
N ILE A 124 4.06 10.78 -16.54
CA ILE A 124 4.15 9.38 -16.11
C ILE A 124 3.03 9.13 -15.09
N LEU A 125 2.18 8.13 -15.35
CA LEU A 125 1.12 7.74 -14.44
C LEU A 125 1.63 6.69 -13.44
N GLU A 126 1.67 7.09 -12.17
CA GLU A 126 1.92 6.19 -11.05
C GLU A 126 0.61 5.86 -10.32
N LEU A 127 0.31 4.56 -10.25
CA LEU A 127 -0.67 3.95 -9.37
C LEU A 127 0.10 3.27 -8.23
N PRO A 128 0.26 3.92 -7.06
CA PRO A 128 1.17 3.45 -6.01
C PRO A 128 0.98 1.98 -5.65
N ILE A 129 2.11 1.32 -5.39
CA ILE A 129 2.26 -0.13 -5.10
C ILE A 129 2.09 -1.01 -6.34
N GLY A 130 1.19 -0.66 -7.25
CA GLY A 130 1.01 -1.43 -8.50
C GLY A 130 2.21 -1.27 -9.42
N ASN A 131 2.54 -0.03 -9.77
CA ASN A 131 3.58 0.27 -10.76
C ASN A 131 4.65 1.28 -10.29
N THR A 132 4.78 1.50 -8.98
CA THR A 132 5.79 2.43 -8.44
C THR A 132 7.20 2.06 -8.88
N ILE A 133 7.59 0.78 -8.78
CA ILE A 133 8.95 0.34 -9.11
C ILE A 133 9.32 0.63 -10.57
N PRO A 134 8.56 0.18 -11.58
CA PRO A 134 8.86 0.53 -12.97
C PRO A 134 8.80 2.04 -13.22
N THR A 135 7.94 2.78 -12.51
CA THR A 135 7.83 4.23 -12.63
C THR A 135 9.08 4.95 -12.12
N ARG A 136 9.53 4.66 -10.90
CA ARG A 136 10.76 5.27 -10.33
C ARG A 136 12.00 4.96 -11.16
N ALA A 137 12.11 3.73 -11.66
CA ALA A 137 13.20 3.37 -12.57
C ALA A 137 13.16 4.21 -13.87
N LEU A 138 11.96 4.46 -14.42
CA LEU A 138 11.78 5.31 -15.59
C LEU A 138 12.15 6.77 -15.31
N GLU A 139 11.75 7.31 -14.15
CA GLU A 139 12.09 8.68 -13.73
C GLU A 139 13.61 8.88 -13.74
N SER A 140 14.36 8.01 -13.07
CA SER A 140 15.83 8.11 -13.04
C SER A 140 16.48 7.97 -14.42
N ILE A 141 15.90 7.16 -15.31
CA ILE A 141 16.34 7.07 -16.71
C ILE A 141 16.08 8.39 -17.45
N PHE A 142 14.91 9.00 -17.25
CA PHE A 142 14.54 10.26 -17.88
C PHE A 142 15.38 11.42 -17.36
N GLU A 143 15.65 11.47 -16.05
CA GLU A 143 16.56 12.42 -15.42
C GLU A 143 17.98 12.32 -16.01
N LYS A 144 18.53 11.10 -16.09
CA LYS A 144 19.86 10.86 -16.68
C LYS A 144 19.95 11.35 -18.13
N GLU A 145 18.87 11.25 -18.88
CA GLU A 145 18.78 11.64 -20.28
C GLU A 145 18.28 13.09 -20.49
N GLY A 146 17.99 13.83 -19.41
CA GLY A 146 17.53 15.21 -19.47
C GLY A 146 16.15 15.38 -20.12
N LEU A 147 15.28 14.37 -20.06
CA LEU A 147 13.92 14.43 -20.59
C LEU A 147 12.99 15.19 -19.62
N LEU A 148 12.10 16.02 -20.16
CA LEU A 148 11.11 16.76 -19.38
C LEU A 148 9.91 15.87 -19.03
N PHE A 149 9.73 15.59 -17.73
CA PHE A 149 8.58 14.82 -17.26
C PHE A 149 7.95 15.40 -16.00
N GLU A 150 6.68 15.07 -15.82
CA GLU A 150 5.92 15.26 -14.60
C GLU A 150 5.34 13.91 -14.17
N LEU A 151 5.16 13.73 -12.87
CA LEU A 151 4.58 12.52 -12.30
C LEU A 151 3.15 12.79 -11.85
N LEU A 152 2.20 11.99 -12.36
CA LEU A 152 0.84 11.93 -11.82
C LEU A 152 0.73 10.70 -10.92
N ARG A 153 0.76 10.92 -9.61
CA ARG A 153 0.54 9.89 -8.60
C ARG A 153 -0.91 9.87 -8.15
N ILE A 154 -1.59 8.73 -8.30
CA ILE A 154 -3.00 8.61 -7.96
C ILE A 154 -3.36 7.24 -7.40
N SER A 155 -4.08 7.22 -6.29
CA SER A 155 -4.70 6.01 -5.77
C SER A 155 -6.07 5.82 -6.41
N LEU A 156 -6.40 4.58 -6.78
CA LEU A 156 -7.67 4.25 -7.41
C LEU A 156 -8.43 3.21 -6.57
N ASN A 157 -9.76 3.38 -6.49
CA ASN A 157 -10.64 2.34 -5.96
C ASN A 157 -10.81 1.18 -6.97
N ARG A 158 -11.56 0.15 -6.61
CA ARG A 158 -11.89 -0.97 -7.53
C ARG A 158 -13.28 -0.83 -8.15
N ASN A 159 -13.91 0.35 -8.02
CA ASN A 159 -15.27 0.58 -8.48
C ASN A 159 -15.31 1.07 -9.93
N ASP A 160 -15.98 0.29 -10.78
CA ASP A 160 -16.23 0.63 -12.18
C ASP A 160 -17.67 1.11 -12.45
N LYS A 161 -18.53 1.13 -11.42
CA LYS A 161 -19.97 1.39 -11.56
C LYS A 161 -20.38 2.67 -10.82
N SER A 162 -20.96 3.61 -11.56
CA SER A 162 -21.36 4.92 -11.04
C SER A 162 -22.48 4.87 -9.99
N ASN A 163 -23.23 3.77 -9.92
CA ASN A 163 -24.31 3.61 -8.94
C ASN A 163 -23.82 3.22 -7.54
N VAL A 164 -22.52 2.95 -7.36
CA VAL A 164 -21.93 2.54 -6.07
C VAL A 164 -20.99 3.60 -5.49
N GLY A 165 -20.70 4.67 -6.25
CA GLY A 165 -19.81 5.74 -5.82
C GLY A 165 -19.02 6.32 -6.99
N LEU A 166 -17.93 7.02 -6.67
CA LEU A 166 -17.00 7.50 -7.69
C LEU A 166 -16.33 6.32 -8.38
N THR A 167 -16.25 6.39 -9.70
CA THR A 167 -15.59 5.35 -10.49
C THR A 167 -14.11 5.66 -10.63
N ARG A 168 -13.31 4.64 -10.93
CA ARG A 168 -11.91 4.82 -11.36
C ARG A 168 -11.77 5.86 -12.48
N ALA A 169 -12.74 5.90 -13.40
CA ALA A 169 -12.74 6.84 -14.50
C ALA A 169 -12.95 8.29 -14.05
N ASP A 170 -13.80 8.51 -13.05
CA ASP A 170 -14.06 9.85 -12.52
C ASP A 170 -12.80 10.40 -11.84
N ILE A 171 -12.21 9.61 -10.94
CA ILE A 171 -11.00 9.98 -10.18
C ILE A 171 -9.81 10.26 -11.11
N LEU A 172 -9.57 9.37 -12.09
CA LEU A 172 -8.44 9.54 -13.02
C LEU A 172 -8.62 10.76 -13.92
N LYS A 173 -9.85 11.04 -14.38
CA LYS A 173 -10.14 12.22 -15.20
C LYS A 173 -10.01 13.52 -14.41
N GLU A 174 -10.49 13.54 -13.17
CA GLU A 174 -10.37 14.70 -12.28
C GLU A 174 -8.90 15.08 -12.11
N LYS A 175 -8.04 14.12 -11.70
CA LYS A 175 -6.60 14.37 -11.54
C LYS A 175 -5.89 14.73 -12.85
N LEU A 176 -6.20 14.06 -13.95
CA LEU A 176 -5.60 14.42 -15.25
C LEU A 176 -5.95 15.85 -15.70
N ASN A 177 -7.11 16.38 -15.32
CA ASN A 177 -7.50 17.75 -15.63
C ASN A 177 -6.77 18.81 -14.78
N GLU A 178 -6.13 18.42 -13.67
CA GLU A 178 -5.27 19.32 -12.89
C GLU A 178 -4.00 19.70 -13.67
N PHE A 179 -3.61 18.87 -14.66
CA PHE A 179 -2.44 19.10 -15.51
C PHE A 179 -2.81 19.89 -16.78
N LYS A 180 -1.91 20.78 -17.20
CA LYS A 180 -2.07 21.59 -18.43
C LYS A 180 -1.73 20.81 -19.69
N LEU A 181 -2.47 19.72 -19.95
CA LEU A 181 -2.22 18.80 -21.06
C LEU A 181 -2.50 19.47 -22.40
N ASP A 182 -1.57 19.30 -23.34
CA ASP A 182 -1.62 19.83 -24.71
C ASP A 182 -1.15 18.79 -25.73
N LYS A 183 -1.23 19.13 -27.02
CA LYS A 183 -0.84 18.23 -28.12
C LYS A 183 0.62 17.76 -28.10
N ASN A 184 1.49 18.40 -27.32
CA ASN A 184 2.89 18.01 -27.15
C ASN A 184 3.08 17.13 -25.91
N THR A 185 2.01 16.80 -25.19
CA THR A 185 2.06 15.95 -24.01
C THR A 185 1.93 14.47 -24.40
N VAL A 186 2.74 13.62 -23.77
CA VAL A 186 2.71 12.17 -23.93
C VAL A 186 2.49 11.54 -22.57
N ILE A 187 1.39 10.80 -22.42
CA ILE A 187 1.08 10.05 -21.20
C ILE A 187 1.78 8.69 -21.29
N ILE A 188 2.50 8.31 -20.24
CA ILE A 188 3.14 6.99 -20.11
C ILE A 188 2.45 6.23 -19.00
N TYR A 189 1.99 5.01 -19.28
CA TYR A 189 1.42 4.11 -18.28
C TYR A 189 2.05 2.72 -18.44
N ILE A 190 2.82 2.33 -17.42
CA ILE A 190 3.49 1.03 -17.31
C ILE A 190 2.85 0.30 -16.15
N ASP A 191 2.30 -0.91 -16.36
CA ASP A 191 1.72 -1.67 -15.25
C ASP A 191 1.66 -3.17 -15.56
N GLU A 192 1.40 -3.94 -14.52
CA GLU A 192 1.26 -5.39 -14.56
C GLU A 192 0.06 -5.84 -15.39
N TRP A 193 0.28 -6.87 -16.20
CA TRP A 193 -0.74 -7.60 -16.93
C TRP A 193 -0.74 -9.05 -16.45
N VAL A 194 -1.46 -9.25 -15.34
CA VAL A 194 -1.72 -10.57 -14.76
C VAL A 194 -2.88 -11.25 -15.51
N THR A 195 -4.11 -10.80 -15.27
CA THR A 195 -5.29 -11.15 -16.09
C THR A 195 -5.52 -10.16 -17.23
N GLY A 196 -4.81 -9.03 -17.20
CA GLY A 196 -5.01 -7.88 -18.08
C GLY A 196 -6.22 -7.02 -17.78
N SER A 197 -7.11 -7.43 -16.87
CA SER A 197 -8.35 -6.69 -16.63
C SER A 197 -8.11 -5.28 -16.08
N ASN A 198 -7.21 -5.11 -15.10
CA ASN A 198 -6.90 -3.79 -14.54
C ASN A 198 -6.22 -2.88 -15.57
N PHE A 199 -5.12 -3.37 -16.16
CA PHE A 199 -4.38 -2.68 -17.22
C PHE A 199 -5.30 -2.23 -18.36
N ASN A 200 -6.15 -3.12 -18.87
CA ASN A 200 -7.08 -2.81 -19.95
C ASN A 200 -8.16 -1.79 -19.54
N THR A 201 -8.67 -1.85 -18.31
CA THR A 201 -9.64 -0.86 -17.81
C THR A 201 -9.00 0.53 -17.74
N ILE A 202 -7.80 0.65 -17.15
CA ILE A 202 -7.10 1.93 -17.02
C ILE A 202 -6.71 2.48 -18.39
N THR A 203 -6.11 1.66 -19.26
CA THR A 203 -5.73 2.10 -20.62
C THR A 203 -6.92 2.54 -21.48
N LYS A 204 -8.13 1.97 -21.31
CA LYS A 204 -9.34 2.47 -21.97
C LYS A 204 -9.75 3.85 -21.50
N ILE A 205 -9.65 4.11 -20.19
CA ILE A 205 -9.94 5.44 -19.63
C ILE A 205 -8.92 6.44 -20.17
N LEU A 206 -7.64 6.09 -20.14
CA LEU A 206 -6.55 6.91 -20.65
C LEU A 206 -6.65 7.16 -22.17
N GLU A 207 -6.99 6.16 -22.98
CA GLU A 207 -7.16 6.32 -24.43
C GLU A 207 -8.26 7.34 -24.73
N LYS A 208 -9.42 7.19 -24.09
CA LYS A 208 -10.55 8.10 -24.28
C LYS A 208 -10.14 9.53 -23.94
N PHE A 209 -9.50 9.71 -22.78
CA PHE A 209 -9.02 10.99 -22.34
C PHE A 209 -7.92 11.56 -23.27
N ALA A 210 -6.98 10.73 -23.70
CA ALA A 210 -5.91 11.12 -24.60
C ALA A 210 -6.44 11.60 -25.95
N THR A 211 -7.47 10.91 -26.47
CA THR A 211 -8.18 11.29 -27.69
C THR A 211 -8.92 12.64 -27.51
N GLU A 212 -9.64 12.82 -26.39
CA GLU A 212 -10.36 14.07 -26.07
C GLU A 212 -9.42 15.28 -25.98
N LYS A 213 -8.21 15.09 -25.43
CA LYS A 213 -7.19 16.15 -25.27
C LYS A 213 -6.21 16.25 -26.43
N SER A 214 -6.33 15.40 -27.44
CA SER A 214 -5.37 15.29 -28.56
C SER A 214 -3.91 15.08 -28.11
N VAL A 215 -3.71 14.24 -27.10
CA VAL A 215 -2.39 13.87 -26.56
C VAL A 215 -2.05 12.41 -26.90
N PHE A 216 -0.78 12.02 -26.77
CA PHE A 216 -0.36 10.64 -27.02
C PHE A 216 -0.39 9.79 -25.75
N LEU A 217 -0.50 8.46 -25.93
CA LEU A 217 -0.44 7.47 -24.86
C LEU A 217 0.56 6.38 -25.23
N ILE A 218 1.50 6.08 -24.33
CA ILE A 218 2.41 4.94 -24.39
C ILE A 218 1.97 3.91 -23.33
N PRO A 219 1.22 2.87 -23.73
CA PRO A 219 0.77 1.82 -22.80
C PRO A 219 1.76 0.64 -22.79
N VAL A 220 2.40 0.41 -21.66
CA VAL A 220 3.41 -0.65 -21.49
C VAL A 220 2.86 -1.75 -20.58
N ALA A 221 2.68 -2.93 -21.16
CA ALA A 221 2.13 -4.09 -20.49
C ALA A 221 3.26 -5.00 -20.00
N LEU A 222 3.40 -5.16 -18.68
CA LEU A 222 4.32 -6.12 -18.06
C LEU A 222 3.57 -7.43 -17.83
N GLN A 223 3.64 -8.34 -18.79
CA GLN A 223 2.78 -9.53 -18.85
C GLN A 223 3.39 -10.72 -18.11
N VAL A 224 2.60 -11.42 -17.30
CA VAL A 224 3.04 -12.74 -16.78
C VAL A 224 3.03 -13.78 -17.89
N LYS A 225 3.95 -14.74 -17.84
CA LYS A 225 4.10 -15.82 -18.85
C LYS A 225 2.78 -16.48 -19.26
N ASP A 226 1.90 -16.77 -18.30
CA ASP A 226 0.64 -17.49 -18.55
C ASP A 226 -0.58 -16.59 -18.85
N ALA A 227 -0.41 -15.27 -19.00
CA ALA A 227 -1.56 -14.39 -19.23
C ALA A 227 -2.33 -14.71 -20.52
N GLU A 228 -1.70 -15.39 -21.49
CA GLU A 228 -2.34 -15.83 -22.73
C GLU A 228 -3.45 -16.87 -22.52
N ARG A 229 -3.44 -17.57 -21.38
CA ARG A 229 -4.47 -18.56 -21.01
C ARG A 229 -5.77 -17.91 -20.54
N GLU A 230 -5.75 -16.61 -20.27
CA GLU A 230 -6.91 -15.87 -19.77
C GLU A 230 -7.98 -15.71 -20.86
N VAL A 231 -9.25 -15.95 -20.50
CA VAL A 231 -10.39 -15.97 -21.44
C VAL A 231 -10.49 -14.69 -22.28
N ARG A 232 -10.09 -13.54 -21.72
CA ARG A 232 -10.18 -12.23 -22.37
C ARG A 232 -8.88 -11.77 -23.04
N TYR A 233 -7.80 -12.57 -22.98
CA TYR A 233 -6.47 -12.19 -23.44
C TYR A 233 -6.49 -11.63 -24.87
N ASN A 234 -7.03 -12.39 -25.82
CA ASN A 234 -7.07 -12.01 -27.24
C ASN A 234 -7.80 -10.66 -27.47
N SER A 235 -8.85 -10.37 -26.70
CA SER A 235 -9.55 -9.09 -26.80
C SER A 235 -8.70 -7.94 -26.27
N TYR A 236 -8.03 -8.14 -25.14
CA TYR A 236 -7.16 -7.13 -24.52
C TYR A 236 -5.90 -6.90 -25.37
N GLN A 237 -5.31 -7.95 -25.92
CA GLN A 237 -4.16 -7.88 -26.82
C GLN A 237 -4.49 -7.09 -28.10
N LYS A 238 -5.63 -7.37 -28.73
CA LYS A 238 -6.09 -6.60 -29.91
C LYS A 238 -6.26 -5.12 -29.61
N PHE A 239 -6.84 -4.80 -28.45
CA PHE A 239 -7.00 -3.42 -28.00
C PHE A 239 -5.64 -2.76 -27.77
N HIS A 240 -4.73 -3.39 -27.01
CA HIS A 240 -3.36 -2.90 -26.80
C HIS A 240 -2.61 -2.65 -28.11
N ASN A 241 -2.62 -3.61 -29.04
CA ASN A 241 -2.01 -3.46 -30.36
C ASN A 241 -2.58 -2.26 -31.13
N SER A 242 -3.88 -1.98 -30.99
CA SER A 242 -4.50 -0.81 -31.62
C SER A 242 -4.00 0.51 -31.04
N LEU A 243 -3.70 0.56 -29.74
CA LEU A 243 -3.14 1.73 -29.07
C LEU A 243 -1.69 1.97 -29.48
N THR A 244 -0.85 0.94 -29.44
CA THR A 244 0.57 1.07 -29.79
C THR A 244 0.75 1.44 -31.27
N LYS A 245 -0.13 0.96 -32.14
CA LYS A 245 -0.13 1.34 -33.56
C LYS A 245 -0.35 2.84 -33.77
N LYS A 246 -1.13 3.53 -32.91
CA LYS A 246 -1.35 4.98 -33.00
C LYS A 246 -0.06 5.78 -32.76
N ILE A 247 0.89 5.23 -32.01
CA ILE A 247 2.22 5.82 -31.78
C ILE A 247 3.30 5.21 -32.70
N GLY A 248 2.92 4.39 -33.69
CA GLY A 248 3.85 3.84 -34.67
C GLY A 248 4.60 2.56 -34.24
N HIS A 249 4.20 1.92 -33.13
CA HIS A 249 4.89 0.76 -32.57
C HIS A 249 4.05 -0.52 -32.61
N SER A 250 4.72 -1.67 -32.75
CA SER A 250 4.05 -2.96 -32.62
C SER A 250 3.70 -3.21 -31.15
N GLY A 251 2.59 -3.90 -30.90
CA GLY A 251 2.20 -4.20 -29.52
C GLY A 251 3.21 -5.09 -28.81
N ASP A 252 3.93 -5.94 -29.55
CA ASP A 252 4.96 -6.84 -29.00
C ASP A 252 6.17 -6.08 -28.42
N GLN A 253 6.47 -4.87 -28.93
CA GLN A 253 7.53 -4.02 -28.37
C GLN A 253 7.15 -3.46 -26.99
N LEU A 254 5.85 -3.29 -26.72
CA LEU A 254 5.32 -2.68 -25.50
C LEU A 254 4.54 -3.67 -24.63
N ARG A 255 4.61 -4.97 -24.95
CA ARG A 255 4.03 -6.06 -24.18
C ARG A 255 5.13 -7.06 -23.87
N ILE A 256 5.76 -6.86 -22.71
CA ILE A 256 6.95 -7.60 -22.32
C ILE A 256 6.55 -8.75 -21.41
N ILE A 257 7.00 -9.95 -21.74
CA ILE A 257 6.70 -11.15 -20.96
C ILE A 257 7.72 -11.31 -19.84
N PHE A 258 7.22 -11.40 -18.61
CA PHE A 258 7.99 -11.66 -17.41
C PHE A 258 7.96 -13.16 -17.10
N PRO A 259 9.13 -13.80 -16.94
CA PRO A 259 9.22 -15.16 -16.42
C PRO A 259 8.75 -15.22 -14.95
N ALA A 260 8.41 -16.41 -14.46
CA ALA A 260 8.08 -16.59 -13.03
C ALA A 260 9.28 -16.26 -12.13
N LEU A 261 9.00 -15.76 -10.92
CA LEU A 261 10.01 -15.31 -9.94
C LEU A 261 10.82 -16.48 -9.33
N GLY A 262 10.28 -17.69 -9.38
CA GLY A 262 10.82 -18.92 -8.83
C GLY A 262 10.09 -20.14 -9.40
N PRO A 263 10.34 -21.35 -8.87
CA PRO A 263 9.58 -22.54 -9.24
C PRO A 263 8.07 -22.29 -9.09
N GLU A 264 7.29 -22.57 -10.13
CA GLU A 264 5.85 -22.23 -10.24
C GLU A 264 4.98 -22.85 -9.12
N GLU A 265 5.51 -23.81 -8.36
CA GLU A 265 4.76 -24.61 -7.37
C GLU A 265 4.72 -24.00 -5.96
N GLU A 266 5.50 -22.95 -5.65
CA GLU A 266 5.71 -22.53 -4.24
C GLU A 266 5.26 -21.09 -3.90
N ASN A 267 4.87 -20.24 -4.86
CA ASN A 267 4.55 -18.85 -4.54
C ASN A 267 3.55 -18.18 -5.53
N ASP A 268 2.50 -17.54 -5.00
CA ASP A 268 1.53 -16.76 -5.78
C ASP A 268 2.10 -15.43 -6.31
N GLN A 269 3.31 -15.05 -5.85
CA GLN A 269 3.96 -13.82 -6.25
C GLN A 269 4.46 -13.86 -7.70
N ARG A 270 3.87 -13.01 -8.55
CA ARG A 270 4.13 -13.01 -10.00
C ARG A 270 5.26 -12.06 -10.43
N PHE A 271 5.43 -10.91 -9.77
CA PHE A 271 6.56 -10.01 -9.99
C PHE A 271 7.36 -9.80 -8.71
N PHE A 272 8.66 -9.53 -8.85
CA PHE A 272 9.58 -9.31 -7.72
C PHE A 272 9.19 -8.11 -6.84
N TRP A 273 8.29 -7.25 -7.32
CA TRP A 273 7.78 -6.08 -6.61
C TRP A 273 6.29 -6.16 -6.21
N THR A 274 5.53 -7.14 -6.69
CA THR A 274 4.09 -7.25 -6.40
C THR A 274 3.85 -7.33 -4.89
N GLU A 275 2.84 -6.61 -4.40
CA GLU A 275 2.39 -6.62 -2.99
C GLU A 275 3.41 -6.17 -1.94
N ASN A 276 4.48 -5.47 -2.34
CA ASN A 276 5.47 -4.92 -1.41
C ASN A 276 5.39 -3.40 -1.35
N ASP A 277 4.39 -2.91 -0.63
CA ASP A 277 4.15 -1.47 -0.43
C ASP A 277 5.38 -0.75 0.13
N ARG A 278 6.06 -1.38 1.09
CA ARG A 278 7.26 -0.82 1.70
C ARG A 278 8.43 -0.68 0.75
N LEU A 279 8.58 -1.59 -0.21
CA LEU A 279 9.61 -1.48 -1.23
C LEU A 279 9.34 -0.31 -2.17
N ALA A 280 8.06 -0.06 -2.46
CA ALA A 280 7.61 1.09 -3.22
C ALA A 280 7.78 2.42 -2.44
N GLY A 281 8.15 2.39 -1.15
CA GLY A 281 8.28 3.60 -0.32
C GLY A 281 6.93 4.17 0.11
N TYR A 282 5.87 3.37 0.04
CA TYR A 282 4.53 3.78 0.43
C TYR A 282 3.94 2.84 1.48
N ARG A 283 2.93 3.34 2.17
CA ARG A 283 1.98 2.53 2.91
C ARG A 283 0.59 2.80 2.35
N LYS A 284 -0.12 1.72 2.03
CA LYS A 284 -1.50 1.80 1.57
C LYS A 284 -2.45 1.39 2.67
N MET A 285 -3.38 2.28 2.98
CA MET A 285 -4.28 2.16 4.11
C MET A 285 -5.71 2.43 3.65
N GLN A 286 -6.67 1.68 4.17
CA GLN A 286 -8.09 1.98 4.01
C GLN A 286 -8.61 2.47 5.36
N HIS A 287 -8.31 3.70 5.76
CA HIS A 287 -8.63 4.22 7.10
C HIS A 287 -10.08 3.96 7.50
N PHE A 288 -11.04 4.40 6.67
CA PHE A 288 -12.46 4.15 6.91
C PHE A 288 -12.77 2.66 6.99
N GLY A 289 -12.17 1.89 6.07
CA GLY A 289 -12.37 0.46 6.00
C GLY A 289 -11.94 -0.24 7.28
N SER A 290 -10.74 0.07 7.75
CA SER A 290 -10.16 -0.44 8.98
C SER A 290 -10.99 -0.06 10.20
N VAL A 291 -11.36 1.22 10.36
CA VAL A 291 -12.17 1.67 11.50
C VAL A 291 -13.52 0.96 11.54
N LEU A 292 -14.26 0.97 10.42
CA LEU A 292 -15.59 0.35 10.38
C LEU A 292 -15.51 -1.17 10.60
N SER A 293 -14.48 -1.83 10.06
CA SER A 293 -14.23 -3.26 10.32
C SER A 293 -14.04 -3.53 11.81
N SER A 294 -13.20 -2.72 12.47
CA SER A 294 -12.92 -2.86 13.90
C SER A 294 -14.17 -2.63 14.74
N ILE A 295 -15.00 -1.65 14.39
CA ILE A 295 -16.28 -1.41 15.08
C ILE A 295 -17.18 -2.64 14.94
N VAL A 296 -17.34 -3.20 13.74
CA VAL A 296 -18.19 -4.37 13.52
C VAL A 296 -17.69 -5.59 14.28
N GLU A 297 -16.40 -5.91 14.18
CA GLU A 297 -15.80 -7.05 14.90
C GLU A 297 -15.99 -6.90 16.40
N VAL A 298 -15.83 -5.68 16.93
CA VAL A 298 -15.97 -5.43 18.36
C VAL A 298 -17.42 -5.54 18.81
N VAL A 299 -18.39 -5.01 18.06
CA VAL A 299 -19.80 -5.18 18.44
C VAL A 299 -20.15 -6.66 18.53
N ASP A 300 -19.73 -7.47 17.56
CA ASP A 300 -19.93 -8.91 17.60
C ASP A 300 -19.17 -9.57 18.76
N GLU A 301 -17.95 -9.12 19.07
CA GLU A 301 -17.16 -9.57 20.22
C GLU A 301 -17.87 -9.25 21.56
N LEU A 302 -18.40 -8.05 21.74
CA LEU A 302 -19.09 -7.61 22.95
C LEU A 302 -20.32 -8.47 23.27
N LEU A 303 -20.96 -9.04 22.25
CA LEU A 303 -22.10 -9.93 22.41
C LEU A 303 -21.73 -11.33 22.92
N VAL A 304 -20.45 -11.71 22.89
CA VAL A 304 -20.00 -13.07 23.27
C VAL A 304 -18.91 -13.07 24.34
N ASN A 305 -18.04 -12.07 24.42
CA ASN A 305 -16.86 -12.04 25.29
C ASN A 305 -17.06 -11.13 26.53
N ASP A 306 -17.15 -11.74 27.72
CA ASP A 306 -17.37 -11.02 28.98
C ASP A 306 -16.25 -10.06 29.38
N ASP A 307 -14.99 -10.37 29.07
CA ASP A 307 -13.86 -9.54 29.49
C ASP A 307 -13.74 -8.29 28.63
N SER A 308 -13.95 -8.44 27.32
CA SER A 308 -14.06 -7.31 26.39
C SER A 308 -15.25 -6.42 26.74
N LEU A 309 -16.38 -7.02 27.11
CA LEU A 309 -17.57 -6.30 27.56
C LEU A 309 -17.31 -5.49 28.84
N LYS A 310 -16.69 -6.08 29.87
CA LYS A 310 -16.33 -5.37 31.11
C LYS A 310 -15.36 -4.22 30.84
N THR A 311 -14.39 -4.44 29.96
CA THR A 311 -13.40 -3.43 29.57
C THR A 311 -14.08 -2.26 28.86
N ALA A 312 -14.88 -2.54 27.82
CA ALA A 312 -15.63 -1.53 27.09
C ALA A 312 -16.58 -0.74 28.00
N HIS A 313 -17.30 -1.44 28.86
CA HIS A 313 -18.19 -0.83 29.84
C HIS A 313 -17.43 0.11 30.77
N SER A 314 -16.32 -0.34 31.37
CA SER A 314 -15.51 0.50 32.28
C SER A 314 -14.94 1.73 31.58
N GLU A 315 -14.52 1.59 30.32
CA GLU A 315 -13.98 2.70 29.54
C GLU A 315 -15.06 3.71 29.14
N ILE A 316 -16.25 3.25 28.75
CA ILE A 316 -17.41 4.14 28.57
C ILE A 316 -17.70 4.89 29.86
N MET A 317 -17.80 4.20 31.00
CA MET A 317 -18.04 4.84 32.30
C MET A 317 -17.00 5.93 32.61
N ARG A 318 -15.73 5.66 32.29
CA ARG A 318 -14.63 6.63 32.44
C ARG A 318 -14.80 7.84 31.51
N LEU A 319 -15.17 7.63 30.24
CA LEU A 319 -15.41 8.72 29.29
C LEU A 319 -16.62 9.56 29.73
N LEU A 320 -17.72 8.90 30.11
CA LEU A 320 -18.94 9.55 30.58
C LEU A 320 -18.76 10.35 31.87
N ALA A 321 -17.88 9.90 32.77
CA ALA A 321 -17.57 10.62 34.00
C ALA A 321 -16.71 11.88 33.79
N ASN A 322 -15.99 11.98 32.66
CA ASN A 322 -15.11 13.10 32.35
C ASN A 322 -15.75 14.15 31.43
N GLU A 323 -16.87 13.84 30.79
CA GLU A 323 -17.62 14.82 29.97
C GLU A 323 -18.76 15.44 30.78
N GLU A 324 -18.68 16.74 31.05
CA GLU A 324 -19.64 17.48 31.88
C GLU A 324 -21.08 17.54 31.30
N ASN A 325 -21.31 17.05 30.06
CA ASN A 325 -22.52 17.32 29.27
C ASN A 325 -23.18 16.10 28.63
N ILE A 326 -23.09 14.91 29.23
CA ILE A 326 -23.78 13.74 28.67
C ILE A 326 -25.18 13.56 29.29
N ASN A 327 -26.20 13.72 28.44
CA ASN A 327 -27.61 13.49 28.77
C ASN A 327 -27.99 11.99 28.89
N ASP A 328 -27.08 11.06 28.59
CA ASP A 328 -27.31 9.60 28.64
C ASP A 328 -26.87 8.98 29.98
N LYS A 329 -27.32 9.55 31.11
CA LYS A 329 -26.98 9.04 32.46
C LYS A 329 -27.55 7.65 32.76
N ASP A 330 -28.49 7.15 31.96
CA ASP A 330 -29.11 5.85 32.17
C ASP A 330 -28.11 4.70 31.99
N TRP A 331 -27.11 4.85 31.11
CA TRP A 331 -26.09 3.83 30.90
C TRP A 331 -25.09 3.73 32.04
N LEU A 332 -24.93 4.80 32.83
CA LEU A 332 -24.05 4.82 34.01
C LEU A 332 -24.48 3.86 35.12
N THR A 333 -25.71 3.33 35.03
CA THR A 333 -26.28 2.45 36.06
C THR A 333 -26.27 0.98 35.65
N LEU A 334 -25.84 0.66 34.43
CA LEU A 334 -25.90 -0.69 33.90
C LEU A 334 -24.85 -1.59 34.56
N THR A 335 -25.27 -2.80 34.93
CA THR A 335 -24.33 -3.91 35.18
C THR A 335 -23.76 -4.40 33.85
N PRO A 336 -22.61 -5.12 33.84
CA PRO A 336 -22.11 -5.72 32.60
C PRO A 336 -23.16 -6.58 31.87
N LYS A 337 -23.99 -7.33 32.60
CA LYS A 337 -25.07 -8.13 32.01
C LYS A 337 -26.12 -7.26 31.31
N SER A 338 -26.68 -6.28 32.01
CA SER A 338 -27.67 -5.36 31.42
C SER A 338 -27.09 -4.48 30.31
N PHE A 339 -25.78 -4.23 30.34
CA PHE A 339 -25.05 -3.56 29.27
C PHE A 339 -25.00 -4.42 27.99
N ARG A 340 -24.73 -5.73 28.12
CA ARG A 340 -24.84 -6.68 26.99
C ARG A 340 -26.26 -6.74 26.44
N ASP A 341 -27.25 -6.85 27.31
CA ASP A 341 -28.66 -6.93 26.91
C ASP A 341 -29.06 -5.67 26.11
N ALA A 342 -28.62 -4.49 26.56
CA ALA A 342 -28.83 -3.24 25.83
C ALA A 342 -28.11 -3.20 24.47
N ILE A 343 -26.88 -3.70 24.35
CA ILE A 343 -26.21 -3.82 23.03
C ILE A 343 -27.00 -4.76 22.12
N GLN A 344 -27.45 -5.90 22.65
CA GLN A 344 -28.20 -6.92 21.91
C GLN A 344 -29.56 -6.39 21.40
N GLU A 345 -30.29 -5.63 22.22
CA GLU A 345 -31.56 -4.98 21.86
C GLU A 345 -31.38 -3.95 20.74
N ASN A 346 -30.21 -3.31 20.67
CA ASN A 346 -29.89 -2.28 19.70
C ASN A 346 -29.14 -2.80 18.47
N TYR A 347 -28.84 -4.10 18.40
CA TYR A 347 -28.04 -4.70 17.33
C TYR A 347 -28.66 -4.52 15.93
N SER A 348 -29.98 -4.61 15.79
CA SER A 348 -30.63 -4.40 14.49
C SER A 348 -30.45 -2.97 13.99
N ALA A 349 -30.51 -1.98 14.89
CA ALA A 349 -30.25 -0.59 14.55
C ALA A 349 -28.79 -0.35 14.15
N PHE A 350 -27.86 -1.05 14.80
CA PHE A 350 -26.45 -1.06 14.39
C PHE A 350 -26.25 -1.61 12.98
N VAL A 351 -26.94 -2.70 12.63
CA VAL A 351 -26.88 -3.28 11.26
C VAL A 351 -27.40 -2.30 10.21
N ASP A 352 -28.43 -1.52 10.51
CA ASP A 352 -28.96 -0.51 9.59
C ASP A 352 -28.08 0.74 9.51
N TRP A 353 -27.55 1.21 10.65
CA TRP A 353 -26.54 2.27 10.72
C TRP A 353 -25.32 1.94 9.85
N LYS A 354 -24.82 0.69 9.91
CA LYS A 354 -23.73 0.21 9.07
C LYS A 354 -24.03 0.38 7.59
N LYS A 355 -25.25 0.03 7.14
CA LYS A 355 -25.65 0.17 5.72
C LYS A 355 -25.67 1.62 5.28
N GLU A 356 -26.11 2.53 6.14
CA GLU A 356 -26.10 3.98 5.85
C GLU A 356 -24.66 4.49 5.73
N VAL A 357 -23.84 4.22 6.74
CA VAL A 357 -22.47 4.76 6.86
C VAL A 357 -21.54 4.34 5.73
N ILE A 358 -21.71 3.13 5.16
CA ILE A 358 -20.93 2.66 4.01
C ILE A 358 -21.11 3.57 2.79
N THR A 359 -22.23 4.29 2.69
CA THR A 359 -22.48 5.21 1.57
C THR A 359 -21.85 6.59 1.73
N TYR A 360 -21.25 6.87 2.89
CA TYR A 360 -20.72 8.19 3.21
C TYR A 360 -19.37 8.47 2.53
N LYS A 361 -19.16 9.74 2.18
CA LYS A 361 -17.93 10.20 1.54
C LYS A 361 -17.05 10.89 2.57
N PHE A 362 -15.98 10.21 2.99
CA PHE A 362 -14.89 10.82 3.74
C PHE A 362 -13.81 11.32 2.79
N GLN A 363 -13.05 12.35 3.15
CA GLN A 363 -11.92 12.80 2.34
C GLN A 363 -10.90 11.66 2.15
N SER A 364 -10.68 10.86 3.19
CA SER A 364 -9.86 9.64 3.11
C SER A 364 -10.39 8.57 2.15
N ASN A 365 -11.69 8.54 1.85
CA ASN A 365 -12.28 7.65 0.84
C ASN A 365 -11.92 8.06 -0.59
N MET A 366 -11.30 9.23 -0.77
CA MET A 366 -10.80 9.77 -2.04
C MET A 366 -9.30 9.52 -2.24
N GLY A 367 -8.65 8.84 -1.29
CA GLY A 367 -7.21 8.59 -1.33
C GLY A 367 -6.35 9.77 -0.92
N GLU A 368 -6.98 10.83 -0.38
CA GLU A 368 -6.32 12.05 0.07
C GLU A 368 -6.29 12.10 1.61
N CYS A 369 -5.11 12.40 2.18
CA CYS A 369 -4.92 12.51 3.61
C CYS A 369 -3.62 13.28 3.89
N SER A 370 -3.70 14.36 4.68
CA SER A 370 -2.51 15.10 5.13
C SER A 370 -1.85 14.45 6.34
N ASP A 371 -2.64 13.90 7.26
CA ASP A 371 -2.18 13.18 8.44
C ASP A 371 -3.07 11.98 8.74
N THR A 372 -2.44 10.81 8.93
CA THR A 372 -3.14 9.54 9.13
C THR A 372 -3.90 9.50 10.46
N SER A 373 -3.33 10.07 11.52
CA SER A 373 -3.94 10.12 12.84
C SER A 373 -5.17 11.03 12.83
N ASP A 374 -5.05 12.20 12.21
CA ASP A 374 -6.17 13.14 12.04
C ASP A 374 -7.30 12.51 11.23
N SER A 375 -6.97 11.81 10.13
CA SER A 375 -7.95 11.10 9.32
C SER A 375 -8.68 10.01 10.10
N MET A 376 -7.98 9.21 10.90
CA MET A 376 -8.59 8.18 11.74
C MET A 376 -9.49 8.80 12.83
N ASN A 377 -9.07 9.93 13.41
CA ASN A 377 -9.85 10.67 14.40
C ASN A 377 -11.11 11.31 13.77
N GLU A 378 -11.00 11.90 12.58
CA GLU A 378 -12.12 12.43 11.82
C GLU A 378 -13.16 11.34 11.55
N ILE A 379 -12.72 10.17 11.06
CA ILE A 379 -13.60 9.03 10.82
C ILE A 379 -14.28 8.60 12.12
N ASN A 380 -13.52 8.41 13.22
CA ASN A 380 -14.09 8.00 14.49
C ASN A 380 -15.16 8.98 14.99
N THR A 381 -14.88 10.28 14.93
CA THR A 381 -15.82 11.34 15.33
C THR A 381 -17.07 11.31 14.47
N ALA A 382 -16.93 11.29 13.15
CA ALA A 382 -18.07 11.29 12.23
C ALA A 382 -18.93 10.02 12.33
N LEU A 383 -18.31 8.86 12.56
CA LEU A 383 -19.03 7.61 12.82
C LEU A 383 -19.83 7.68 14.12
N SER A 384 -19.25 8.27 15.16
CA SER A 384 -19.93 8.51 16.44
C SER A 384 -21.10 9.49 16.27
N GLU A 385 -20.89 10.62 15.60
CA GLU A 385 -21.93 11.63 15.30
C GLU A 385 -23.07 11.05 14.47
N LYS A 386 -22.78 10.13 13.55
CA LYS A 386 -23.82 9.42 12.78
C LYS A 386 -24.64 8.45 13.60
N ALA A 387 -24.04 7.91 14.67
CA ALA A 387 -24.78 7.09 15.62
C ALA A 387 -25.57 7.96 16.61
N GLU A 388 -25.16 9.21 16.82
CA GLU A 388 -25.80 10.20 17.69
C GLU A 388 -27.26 10.43 17.25
N ASN A 389 -28.21 10.14 18.14
CA ASN A 389 -29.68 10.11 17.91
C ASN A 389 -30.25 8.83 17.26
N THR A 390 -29.45 7.79 17.10
CA THR A 390 -29.94 6.48 16.68
C THR A 390 -29.84 5.47 17.82
N LYS A 391 -30.60 4.38 17.72
CA LYS A 391 -30.44 3.22 18.59
C LYS A 391 -29.07 2.55 18.45
N ALA A 392 -28.32 2.80 17.36
CA ALA A 392 -26.97 2.27 17.17
C ALA A 392 -25.90 2.94 18.05
N LYS A 393 -26.21 4.07 18.70
CA LYS A 393 -25.27 4.85 19.51
C LYS A 393 -24.51 4.00 20.52
N LEU A 394 -25.23 3.21 21.33
CA LEU A 394 -24.63 2.41 22.40
C LEU A 394 -23.66 1.34 21.85
N PRO A 395 -24.04 0.47 20.88
CA PRO A 395 -23.09 -0.44 20.24
C PRO A 395 -21.86 0.23 19.64
N VAL A 396 -22.03 1.36 18.93
CA VAL A 396 -20.92 2.07 18.28
C VAL A 396 -19.96 2.68 19.31
N LEU A 397 -20.49 3.37 20.32
CA LEU A 397 -19.66 3.95 21.38
C LEU A 397 -18.92 2.88 22.19
N ALA A 398 -19.57 1.76 22.49
CA ALA A 398 -18.94 0.64 23.18
C ALA A 398 -17.78 0.05 22.39
N ALA A 399 -17.97 -0.04 21.07
CA ALA A 399 -16.91 -0.50 20.19
C ALA A 399 -15.73 0.48 20.14
N LEU A 400 -15.99 1.77 19.91
CA LEU A 400 -14.96 2.81 19.89
C LEU A 400 -14.21 2.90 21.22
N ALA A 401 -14.90 2.74 22.35
CA ALA A 401 -14.28 2.73 23.68
C ALA A 401 -13.33 1.54 23.84
N LEU A 402 -13.74 0.33 23.44
CA LEU A 402 -12.85 -0.83 23.52
C LEU A 402 -11.62 -0.69 22.62
N ILE A 403 -11.80 -0.21 21.39
CA ILE A 403 -10.72 -0.02 20.40
C ILE A 403 -9.63 0.92 20.94
N LYS A 404 -9.99 1.93 21.76
CA LYS A 404 -9.01 2.86 22.37
C LYS A 404 -8.07 2.19 23.37
N VAL A 405 -8.53 1.15 24.07
CA VAL A 405 -7.79 0.53 25.18
C VAL A 405 -7.30 -0.89 24.88
N LYS A 406 -7.81 -1.49 23.81
CA LYS A 406 -7.48 -2.83 23.35
C LYS A 406 -7.21 -2.79 21.86
N GLU A 407 -6.07 -3.36 21.45
CA GLU A 407 -5.78 -3.58 20.04
C GLU A 407 -6.78 -4.59 19.47
N VAL A 408 -7.62 -4.13 18.55
CA VAL A 408 -8.58 -4.96 17.84
C VAL A 408 -7.99 -5.23 16.46
N ASN A 409 -7.68 -6.49 16.19
CA ASN A 409 -7.34 -6.92 14.84
C ASN A 409 -8.65 -7.30 14.13
N PRO A 410 -9.22 -6.43 13.28
CA PRO A 410 -10.40 -6.83 12.53
C PRO A 410 -10.05 -8.04 11.67
N ARG A 411 -10.98 -8.98 11.51
CA ARG A 411 -10.86 -9.95 10.41
C ARG A 411 -10.80 -9.12 9.12
N ASP A 412 -9.82 -9.35 8.25
CA ASP A 412 -9.51 -8.63 6.99
C ASP A 412 -10.68 -8.58 5.96
N GLN A 413 -11.87 -8.15 6.38
CA GLN A 413 -13.13 -8.44 5.69
C GLN A 413 -13.75 -7.23 5.00
N TYR A 414 -13.17 -6.05 5.12
CA TYR A 414 -13.72 -4.88 4.43
C TYR A 414 -12.67 -4.18 3.58
N TYR A 415 -12.23 -4.90 2.55
CA TYR A 415 -11.81 -4.22 1.32
C TYR A 415 -13.04 -3.57 0.69
N PHE A 416 -13.37 -2.35 1.11
CA PHE A 416 -14.45 -1.59 0.48
C PHE A 416 -14.04 -1.32 -0.96
N LYS A 417 -14.68 -2.03 -1.91
CA LYS A 417 -14.38 -1.92 -3.34
C LYS A 417 -14.55 -0.50 -3.85
N ASP A 418 -15.38 0.28 -3.17
CA ASP A 418 -15.80 1.62 -3.57
C ASP A 418 -14.95 2.73 -2.95
N HIS A 419 -14.04 2.39 -2.04
CA HIS A 419 -13.22 3.36 -1.32
C HIS A 419 -11.82 3.41 -1.94
N VAL A 420 -11.36 4.62 -2.22
CA VAL A 420 -9.99 4.84 -2.65
C VAL A 420 -9.09 4.69 -1.42
N PRO A 421 -8.08 3.81 -1.45
CA PRO A 421 -7.17 3.68 -0.34
C PRO A 421 -6.27 4.91 -0.24
N VAL A 422 -6.00 5.36 0.98
CA VAL A 422 -5.00 6.37 1.28
C VAL A 422 -3.62 5.78 1.03
N VAL A 423 -2.79 6.52 0.30
CA VAL A 423 -1.37 6.18 0.11
C VAL A 423 -0.57 7.25 0.83
N SER A 424 0.19 6.84 1.84
CA SER A 424 1.13 7.72 2.53
C SER A 424 2.56 7.34 2.15
N GLU A 425 3.43 8.32 1.97
CA GLU A 425 4.87 8.07 1.90
C GLU A 425 5.36 7.45 3.22
N LEU A 426 6.35 6.56 3.12
CA LEU A 426 7.07 6.11 4.30
C LEU A 426 7.97 7.25 4.76
N ASN A 427 7.91 7.56 6.04
CA ASN A 427 8.74 8.59 6.67
C ASN A 427 9.58 7.96 7.78
N ASN A 428 10.60 8.69 8.23
CA ASN A 428 11.56 8.24 9.25
C ASN A 428 12.35 7.01 8.75
N GLY A 429 13.07 6.31 9.63
CA GLY A 429 13.87 5.12 9.23
C GLY A 429 13.10 4.00 8.51
N LEU A 430 11.77 4.07 8.38
CA LEU A 430 10.98 3.14 7.57
C LEU A 430 11.24 3.30 6.06
N GLU A 431 11.63 4.49 5.59
CA GLU A 431 11.91 4.75 4.18
C GLU A 431 13.25 4.16 3.70
N LEU A 432 14.19 3.95 4.63
CA LEU A 432 15.55 3.49 4.36
C LEU A 432 15.60 2.21 3.52
N LEU A 433 14.69 1.25 3.77
CA LEU A 433 14.61 0.04 2.97
C LEU A 433 14.24 0.34 1.51
N SER A 434 13.24 1.19 1.28
CA SER A 434 12.83 1.61 -0.06
C SER A 434 14.00 2.31 -0.75
N GLU A 435 14.61 3.30 -0.11
CA GLU A 435 15.71 4.06 -0.70
C GLU A 435 16.85 3.16 -1.16
N ILE A 436 17.32 2.24 -0.29
CA ILE A 436 18.44 1.36 -0.61
C ILE A 436 18.08 0.38 -1.74
N PHE A 437 16.91 -0.26 -1.68
CA PHE A 437 16.53 -1.26 -2.68
C PHE A 437 16.20 -0.64 -4.03
N ILE A 438 15.49 0.49 -4.05
CA ILE A 438 15.21 1.26 -5.28
C ILE A 438 16.52 1.76 -5.87
N SER A 439 17.41 2.33 -5.06
CA SER A 439 18.70 2.82 -5.55
C SER A 439 19.51 1.72 -6.21
N GLU A 440 19.61 0.53 -5.59
CA GLU A 440 20.37 -0.58 -6.16
C GLU A 440 19.72 -1.13 -7.44
N LEU A 441 18.38 -1.26 -7.47
CA LEU A 441 17.65 -1.68 -8.67
C LEU A 441 17.84 -0.71 -9.82
N THR A 442 17.61 0.58 -9.56
CA THR A 442 17.72 1.64 -10.57
C THR A 442 19.15 1.71 -11.10
N LEU A 443 20.16 1.58 -10.21
CA LEU A 443 21.55 1.51 -10.63
C LEU A 443 21.77 0.35 -11.60
N ASP A 444 21.34 -0.88 -11.26
CA ASP A 444 21.48 -2.05 -12.12
C ASP A 444 20.75 -1.89 -13.46
N ILE A 445 19.52 -1.36 -13.47
CA ILE A 445 18.76 -1.05 -14.68
C ILE A 445 19.49 -0.03 -15.55
N ILE A 446 20.00 1.05 -14.97
CA ILE A 446 20.75 2.09 -15.69
C ILE A 446 22.01 1.49 -16.35
N HIS A 447 22.77 0.65 -15.64
CA HIS A 447 23.95 -0.01 -16.22
C HIS A 447 23.59 -0.93 -17.40
N ARG A 448 22.44 -1.61 -17.34
CA ARG A 448 21.96 -2.45 -18.45
C ARG A 448 21.55 -1.65 -19.68
N ILE A 449 20.97 -0.46 -19.48
CA ILE A 449 20.52 0.41 -20.58
C ILE A 449 21.68 1.21 -21.17
N PHE A 450 22.63 1.61 -20.32
CA PHE A 450 23.79 2.43 -20.68
C PHE A 450 25.09 1.70 -20.29
N PRO A 451 25.48 0.64 -21.01
CA PRO A 451 26.78 0.00 -20.79
C PRO A 451 27.89 0.99 -21.16
N GLU A 452 28.84 1.22 -20.24
CA GLU A 452 30.03 2.05 -20.47
C GLU A 452 30.94 1.52 -21.57
#